data_AF-A0A8T5IHY8-F1
#
_entry.id   AF-A0A8T5IHY8-F1
#
_cell.length_a   1.000
_cell.length_b   1.000
_cell.length_c   1.000
_cell.angle_alpha   90.00
_cell.angle_beta   90.00
_cell.angle_gamma   90.00
#
_symmetry.space_group_name_H-M   'P 1'
#
loop_
_entity.id
_entity.type
_entity.pdbx_description
1 polymer ?
#
loop_
_entity_poly.entity_id
_entity_poly.type
_entity_poly.pdbx_seq_one_letter_code
_entity_poly.pdbx_strand_id
1 'polypeptide(L)'
;MKKEVKKITNPLKKGIDFLTLQHPTFKIPKTFGQKAADSITKWAGSWTFILSFLFFLILWIVANALFLQKYLKGDPFDPYPFILLNLVLSCLAALQAPIILMSQNRESQKDRIRAQYDYAVNRKAKKEIGEIQTQLNRIEKRLLKK
;
A
#
# COMPACT_ATOMS: atom_id res chain seq x y z
N MET A 1 16.59 -46.00 21.54
CA MET A 1 15.76 -45.42 20.46
C MET A 1 14.90 -44.22 20.87
N LYS A 2 13.99 -44.32 21.84
CA LYS A 2 13.05 -43.20 22.16
C LYS A 2 13.70 -41.86 22.54
N LYS A 3 14.88 -41.86 23.19
CA LYS A 3 15.63 -40.64 23.55
C LYS A 3 16.26 -39.92 22.35
N GLU A 4 16.71 -40.65 21.34
CA GLU A 4 17.30 -40.10 20.10
C GLU A 4 16.21 -39.45 19.22
N VAL A 5 15.07 -40.13 19.06
CA VAL A 5 13.91 -39.62 18.30
C VAL A 5 13.40 -38.31 18.90
N LYS A 6 13.26 -38.23 20.23
CA LYS A 6 12.82 -37.00 20.93
C LYS A 6 13.81 -35.83 20.76
N LYS A 7 15.09 -36.14 20.56
CA LYS A 7 16.16 -35.14 20.36
C LYS A 7 16.11 -34.52 18.97
N ILE A 8 15.58 -35.25 17.99
CA ILE A 8 15.42 -34.83 16.59
C ILE A 8 14.05 -34.17 16.36
N THR A 9 12.98 -34.66 17.00
CA THR A 9 11.62 -34.12 16.78
C THR A 9 11.39 -32.73 17.40
N ASN A 10 12.02 -32.42 18.55
CA ASN A 10 11.86 -31.14 19.22
C ASN A 10 12.37 -29.92 18.40
N PRO A 11 13.56 -29.96 17.78
CA PRO A 11 14.03 -28.88 16.92
C PRO A 11 13.25 -28.77 15.59
N LEU A 12 12.79 -29.89 15.01
CA LEU A 12 11.95 -29.87 13.80
C LEU A 12 10.59 -29.20 14.06
N LYS A 13 9.97 -29.46 15.22
CA LYS A 13 8.70 -28.81 15.59
C LYS A 13 8.84 -27.29 15.72
N LYS A 14 9.98 -26.82 16.25
CA LYS A 14 10.35 -25.40 16.34
C LYS A 14 10.51 -24.73 14.97
N GLY A 15 11.03 -25.45 13.97
CA GLY A 15 11.19 -24.95 12.60
C GLY A 15 9.87 -24.86 11.84
N ILE A 16 8.91 -25.76 12.12
CA ILE A 16 7.56 -25.69 11.53
C ILE A 16 6.78 -24.50 12.13
N ASP A 17 6.91 -24.24 13.44
CA ASP A 17 6.34 -23.05 14.09
C ASP A 17 6.87 -21.73 13.48
N PHE A 18 8.10 -21.72 12.94
CA PHE A 18 8.67 -20.58 12.24
C PHE A 18 8.00 -20.30 10.89
N LEU A 19 7.63 -21.34 10.14
CA LEU A 19 6.88 -21.19 8.88
C LEU A 19 5.45 -20.69 9.08
N THR A 20 4.91 -20.85 10.30
CA THR A 20 3.64 -20.24 10.73
C THR A 20 3.79 -18.86 11.36
N LEU A 21 4.97 -18.22 11.29
CA LEU A 21 5.14 -16.84 11.78
C LEU A 21 4.12 -15.92 11.10
N GLN A 22 3.19 -15.44 11.90
CA GLN A 22 2.15 -14.54 11.46
C GLN A 22 2.81 -13.20 11.11
N HIS A 23 2.61 -12.75 9.88
CA HIS A 23 3.10 -11.45 9.43
C HIS A 23 2.54 -10.38 10.37
N PRO A 24 3.35 -9.41 10.81
CA PRO A 24 2.87 -8.37 11.70
C PRO A 24 1.68 -7.65 11.05
N THR A 25 0.48 -7.79 11.62
CA THR A 25 -0.68 -7.02 11.20
C THR A 25 -0.50 -5.60 11.72
N PHE A 26 0.08 -4.74 10.90
CA PHE A 26 0.33 -3.35 11.25
C PHE A 26 -0.99 -2.61 11.51
N LYS A 27 -1.33 -2.40 12.79
CA LYS A 27 -2.38 -1.46 13.20
C LYS A 27 -1.73 -0.13 13.56
N ILE A 28 -1.37 0.66 12.56
CA ILE A 28 -0.99 2.06 12.78
C ILE A 28 -2.28 2.82 13.12
N PRO A 29 -2.39 3.46 14.30
CA PRO A 29 -3.56 4.25 14.66
C PRO A 29 -3.72 5.38 13.64
N LYS A 30 -4.85 5.39 12.92
CA LYS A 30 -5.12 6.37 11.87
C LYS A 30 -5.75 7.63 12.47
N THR A 31 -5.17 8.79 12.19
CA THR A 31 -5.81 10.08 12.50
C THR A 31 -7.01 10.35 11.58
N PHE A 32 -7.90 11.26 11.96
CA PHE A 32 -9.10 11.58 11.17
C PHE A 32 -8.76 12.04 9.74
N GLY A 33 -7.76 12.92 9.59
CA GLY A 33 -7.28 13.35 8.28
C GLY A 33 -6.68 12.21 7.43
N GLN A 34 -6.03 11.23 8.06
CA GLN A 34 -5.52 10.06 7.34
C GLN A 34 -6.62 9.12 6.87
N LYS A 35 -7.72 8.99 7.62
CA LYS A 35 -8.91 8.22 7.19
C LYS A 35 -9.62 8.89 6.02
N ALA A 36 -9.75 10.22 6.06
CA ALA A 36 -10.32 11.00 4.97
C ALA A 36 -9.46 10.89 3.70
N ALA A 37 -8.13 11.10 3.81
CA ALA A 37 -7.21 10.94 2.69
C ALA A 37 -7.21 9.53 2.11
N ASP A 38 -7.19 8.48 2.94
CA ASP A 38 -7.30 7.08 2.49
C ASP A 38 -8.60 6.83 1.68
N SER A 39 -9.71 7.46 2.08
CA SER A 39 -11.01 7.30 1.43
C SER A 39 -11.07 8.06 0.10
N ILE A 40 -10.55 9.30 0.09
CA ILE A 40 -10.43 10.13 -1.11
C ILE A 40 -9.52 9.47 -2.13
N THR A 41 -8.34 8.95 -1.75
CA THR A 41 -7.42 8.29 -2.67
C THR A 41 -8.04 7.03 -3.29
N LYS A 42 -8.78 6.23 -2.51
CA LYS A 42 -9.46 5.03 -3.02
C LYS A 42 -10.57 5.37 -4.01
N TRP A 43 -11.31 6.45 -3.76
CA TRP A 43 -12.39 6.90 -4.63
C TRP A 43 -11.86 7.59 -5.90
N ALA A 44 -10.90 8.50 -5.74
CA ALA A 44 -10.28 9.26 -6.83
C ALA A 44 -9.40 8.39 -7.75
N GLY A 45 -8.90 7.23 -7.27
CA GLY A 45 -8.13 6.27 -8.07
C GLY A 45 -8.98 5.33 -8.94
N SER A 46 -10.31 5.44 -8.91
CA SER A 46 -11.19 4.59 -9.71
C SER A 46 -11.36 5.09 -11.15
N TRP A 47 -11.35 4.17 -12.11
CA TRP A 47 -11.70 4.46 -13.51
C TRP A 47 -13.10 5.05 -13.67
N THR A 48 -14.05 4.65 -12.83
CA THR A 48 -15.42 5.18 -12.85
C THR A 48 -15.50 6.64 -12.40
N PHE A 49 -14.63 7.07 -11.49
CA PHE A 49 -14.55 8.47 -11.05
C PHE A 49 -14.06 9.37 -12.18
N ILE A 50 -13.00 8.95 -12.89
CA ILE A 50 -12.44 9.70 -14.02
C ILE A 50 -13.50 9.91 -15.09
N LEU A 51 -14.23 8.86 -15.48
CA LEU A 51 -15.29 8.94 -16.49
C LEU A 51 -16.47 9.82 -16.04
N SER A 52 -16.91 9.69 -14.78
CA SER A 52 -17.99 10.53 -14.23
C SER A 52 -17.58 12.00 -14.15
N PHE A 53 -16.33 12.29 -13.79
CA PHE A 53 -15.81 13.65 -13.73
C PHE A 53 -15.72 14.28 -15.12
N LEU A 54 -15.27 13.52 -16.12
CA LEU A 54 -15.22 13.95 -17.51
C LEU A 54 -16.63 14.25 -18.06
N PHE A 55 -17.61 13.37 -17.76
CA PHE A 55 -19.01 13.58 -18.13
C PHE A 55 -19.57 14.85 -17.49
N PHE A 56 -19.30 15.08 -16.19
CA PHE A 56 -19.71 16.30 -15.50
C PHE A 56 -19.10 17.55 -16.13
N LEU A 57 -17.82 17.53 -16.50
CA LEU A 57 -17.16 18.65 -17.18
C LEU A 57 -17.82 18.96 -18.53
N ILE A 58 -18.08 17.93 -19.34
CA ILE A 58 -18.75 18.10 -20.63
C ILE A 58 -20.16 18.66 -20.43
N LEU A 59 -20.92 18.12 -19.47
CA LEU A 59 -22.26 18.61 -19.14
C LEU A 59 -22.23 20.07 -18.70
N TRP A 60 -21.25 20.47 -17.88
CA TRP A 60 -21.08 21.85 -17.41
C TRP A 60 -20.75 22.80 -18.55
N ILE A 61 -19.84 22.41 -19.46
CA ILE A 61 -19.50 23.18 -20.65
C ILE A 61 -20.73 23.35 -21.54
N VAL A 62 -21.47 22.27 -21.81
CA VAL A 62 -22.69 22.30 -22.64
C VAL A 62 -23.79 23.16 -21.99
N ALA A 63 -23.98 23.07 -20.68
CA ALA A 63 -24.94 23.91 -19.95
C ALA A 63 -24.56 25.40 -20.01
N ASN A 64 -23.30 25.76 -19.81
CA ASN A 64 -22.87 27.15 -19.90
C ASN A 64 -22.93 27.69 -21.34
N ALA A 65 -22.47 26.90 -22.32
CA ALA A 65 -22.43 27.30 -23.72
C ALA A 65 -23.80 27.35 -24.41
N LEU A 66 -24.71 26.40 -24.13
CA LEU A 66 -26.01 26.33 -24.80
C LEU A 66 -27.14 26.98 -23.98
N PHE A 67 -27.16 26.80 -22.67
CA PHE A 67 -28.27 27.28 -21.84
C PHE A 67 -28.09 28.76 -21.48
N LEU A 68 -26.89 29.16 -21.05
CA LEU A 68 -26.63 30.53 -20.60
C LEU A 68 -26.42 31.52 -21.74
N GLN A 69 -25.69 31.14 -22.80
CA GLN A 69 -25.43 32.04 -23.93
C GLN A 69 -26.64 32.21 -24.88
N LYS A 70 -27.49 31.19 -25.00
CA LYS A 70 -28.57 31.17 -26.01
C LYS A 70 -29.96 31.46 -25.47
N TYR A 71 -30.28 31.03 -24.24
CA TYR A 71 -31.64 31.16 -23.68
C TYR A 71 -31.79 32.31 -22.68
N LEU A 72 -30.71 32.69 -21.98
CA LEU A 72 -30.72 33.78 -21.01
C LEU A 72 -30.04 35.00 -21.65
N LYS A 73 -30.82 35.94 -22.21
CA LYS A 73 -30.33 37.20 -22.84
C LYS A 73 -29.61 38.17 -21.85
N GLY A 74 -29.12 37.69 -20.71
CA GLY A 74 -28.36 38.46 -19.73
C GLY A 74 -26.85 38.21 -19.87
N ASP A 75 -26.04 39.00 -19.16
CA ASP A 75 -24.58 38.83 -19.14
C ASP A 75 -24.22 37.37 -18.80
N PRO A 76 -23.37 36.69 -19.60
CA PRO A 76 -23.03 35.31 -19.34
C PRO A 76 -22.32 35.19 -17.99
N PHE A 77 -22.84 34.33 -17.11
CA PHE A 77 -22.26 34.06 -15.78
C PHE A 77 -20.84 33.45 -15.85
N ASP A 78 -20.44 32.88 -17.00
CA ASP A 78 -19.06 32.45 -17.30
C ASP A 78 -18.79 32.40 -18.83
N PRO A 79 -18.41 33.53 -19.46
CA PRO A 79 -18.08 33.58 -20.89
C PRO A 79 -16.83 32.76 -21.23
N TYR A 80 -16.72 32.29 -22.48
CA TYR A 80 -15.49 31.66 -22.96
C TYR A 80 -14.30 32.61 -22.71
N PRO A 81 -13.25 32.21 -21.97
CA PRO A 81 -12.69 30.85 -21.83
C PRO A 81 -13.01 30.09 -20.51
N PHE A 82 -14.14 30.34 -19.84
CA PHE A 82 -14.58 29.67 -18.60
C PHE A 82 -13.65 29.87 -17.39
N ILE A 83 -13.59 31.10 -16.87
CA ILE A 83 -12.63 31.50 -15.83
C ILE A 83 -12.87 30.76 -14.50
N LEU A 84 -14.14 30.53 -14.15
CA LEU A 84 -14.51 29.86 -12.91
C LEU A 84 -14.16 28.37 -12.96
N LEU A 85 -14.44 27.72 -14.10
CA LEU A 85 -14.06 26.32 -14.30
C LEU A 85 -12.55 26.13 -14.21
N ASN A 86 -11.79 27.02 -14.85
CA ASN A 86 -10.33 26.97 -14.83
C ASN A 86 -9.76 27.20 -13.42
N LEU A 87 -10.36 28.10 -12.64
CA LEU A 87 -9.96 28.35 -11.25
C LEU A 87 -10.17 27.10 -10.38
N VAL A 88 -11.35 26.47 -10.48
CA VAL A 88 -11.69 25.28 -9.68
C VAL A 88 -10.77 24.11 -10.06
N LEU A 89 -10.55 23.87 -11.36
CA LEU A 89 -9.66 22.81 -11.83
C LEU A 89 -8.21 23.02 -11.38
N SER A 90 -7.71 24.26 -11.45
CA SER A 90 -6.36 24.60 -10.99
C SER A 90 -6.21 24.38 -9.48
N CYS A 91 -7.21 24.76 -8.68
CA CYS A 91 -7.22 24.52 -7.24
C CYS A 91 -7.26 23.01 -6.91
N LEU A 92 -8.10 22.24 -7.60
CA LEU A 92 -8.16 20.79 -7.45
C LEU A 92 -6.82 20.13 -7.78
N ALA A 93 -6.19 20.51 -8.88
CA ALA A 93 -4.87 20.01 -9.28
C ALA A 93 -3.78 20.35 -8.25
N ALA A 94 -3.79 21.58 -7.72
CA ALA A 94 -2.84 22.00 -6.69
C ALA A 94 -2.96 21.18 -5.39
N LEU A 95 -4.18 20.80 -5.00
CA LEU A 95 -4.43 19.97 -3.82
C LEU A 95 -4.15 18.47 -4.06
N GLN A 96 -4.14 18.00 -5.30
CA GLN A 96 -3.86 16.59 -5.61
C GLN A 96 -2.43 16.18 -5.24
N ALA A 97 -1.42 16.97 -5.60
CA ALA A 97 -0.01 16.66 -5.35
C ALA A 97 0.30 16.36 -3.86
N PRO A 98 -0.08 17.18 -2.87
CA PRO A 98 0.18 16.89 -1.46
C PRO A 98 -0.64 15.71 -0.93
N ILE A 99 -1.88 15.50 -1.40
CA ILE A 99 -2.70 14.34 -0.98
C ILE A 99 -2.05 13.04 -1.47
N ILE A 100 -1.61 13.01 -2.73
CA ILE A 100 -0.88 11.89 -3.31
C ILE A 100 0.44 11.68 -2.55
N LEU A 101 1.21 12.73 -2.29
CA LEU A 101 2.47 12.65 -1.55
C LEU A 101 2.28 12.15 -0.11
N MET A 102 1.20 12.58 0.58
CA MET A 102 0.86 12.08 1.92
C MET A 102 0.45 10.60 1.90
N SER A 103 -0.25 10.16 0.85
CA SER A 103 -0.60 8.74 0.65
C SER A 103 0.65 7.90 0.38
N GLN A 104 1.54 8.38 -0.50
CA GLN A 104 2.80 7.72 -0.85
C GLN A 104 3.76 7.63 0.35
N ASN A 105 3.93 8.72 1.10
CA ASN A 105 4.77 8.73 2.31
C ASN A 105 4.26 7.75 3.38
N ARG A 106 2.96 7.46 3.40
CA ARG A 106 2.36 6.48 4.31
C ARG A 106 2.58 5.05 3.84
N GLU A 107 2.50 4.80 2.54
CA GLU A 107 2.77 3.49 1.96
C GLU A 107 4.26 3.13 2.08
N SER A 108 5.17 4.06 1.77
CA SER A 108 6.61 3.86 1.89
C SER A 108 7.07 3.56 3.33
N GLN A 109 6.43 4.17 4.34
CA GLN A 109 6.70 3.85 5.74
C GLN A 109 6.30 2.41 6.09
N LYS A 110 5.14 1.94 5.61
CA LYS A 110 4.72 0.54 5.81
C LYS A 110 5.68 -0.42 5.12
N ASP A 111 6.07 -0.11 3.90
CA ASP A 111 6.99 -0.93 3.12
C ASP A 111 8.37 -1.00 3.76
N ARG A 112 8.89 0.13 4.27
CA ARG A 112 10.17 0.16 4.99
C ARG A 112 10.15 -0.73 6.23
N ILE A 113 9.08 -0.67 7.04
CA ILE A 113 8.99 -1.50 8.25
C ILE A 113 8.84 -2.99 7.87
N ARG A 114 8.03 -3.31 6.85
CA ARG A 114 7.92 -4.67 6.31
C ARG A 114 9.28 -5.19 5.85
N ALA A 115 10.03 -4.40 5.09
CA ALA A 115 11.37 -4.76 4.63
C ALA A 115 12.36 -5.00 5.78
N GLN A 116 12.30 -4.20 6.85
CA GLN A 116 13.12 -4.41 8.05
C GLN A 116 12.77 -5.72 8.77
N TYR A 117 11.48 -6.04 8.87
CA TYR A 117 11.01 -7.30 9.46
C TYR A 117 11.47 -8.50 8.63
N ASP A 118 11.25 -8.47 7.32
CA ASP A 118 11.67 -9.54 6.40
C ASP A 118 13.18 -9.74 6.46
N TYR A 119 13.95 -8.65 6.55
CA TYR A 119 15.40 -8.71 6.73
C TYR A 119 15.81 -9.41 8.04
N ALA A 120 15.14 -9.09 9.16
CA ALA A 120 15.41 -9.71 10.45
C ALA A 120 15.09 -11.21 10.45
N VAL A 121 13.94 -11.59 9.87
CA VAL A 121 13.53 -12.99 9.70
C VAL A 121 14.54 -13.75 8.84
N ASN A 122 14.94 -13.19 7.70
CA ASN A 122 15.93 -13.79 6.81
C ASN A 122 17.30 -13.98 7.50
N ARG A 123 17.76 -13.00 8.29
CA ARG A 123 19.00 -13.16 9.07
C ARG A 123 18.91 -14.28 10.09
N LYS A 124 17.77 -14.40 10.78
CA LYS A 124 17.53 -15.48 11.74
C LYS A 124 17.51 -16.84 11.04
N ALA A 125 16.79 -16.97 9.93
CA ALA A 125 16.74 -18.18 9.12
C ALA A 125 18.14 -18.60 8.64
N LYS A 126 18.96 -17.65 8.15
CA LYS A 126 20.34 -17.93 7.73
C LYS A 126 21.18 -18.51 8.87
N LYS A 127 21.04 -17.99 10.10
CA LYS A 127 21.75 -18.49 11.28
C LYS A 127 21.32 -19.92 11.62
N GLU A 128 20.01 -20.18 11.65
CA GLU A 128 19.45 -21.51 11.96
C GLU A 128 19.87 -22.56 10.93
N ILE A 129 19.88 -22.21 9.63
CA ILE A 129 20.38 -23.08 8.56
C ILE A 129 21.87 -23.42 8.77
N GLY A 130 22.70 -22.42 9.13
CA GLY A 130 24.11 -22.64 9.43
C GLY A 130 24.33 -23.57 10.64
N GLU A 131 23.50 -23.45 11.67
CA GLU A 131 23.51 -24.35 12.83
C GLU A 131 23.13 -25.78 12.42
N ILE A 132 22.10 -25.96 11.59
CA ILE A 132 21.70 -27.28 11.05
C ILE A 132 22.84 -27.89 10.24
N GLN A 133 23.49 -27.12 9.36
CA GLN A 133 24.61 -27.61 8.56
C GLN A 133 25.80 -28.06 9.41
N THR A 134 26.08 -27.32 10.49
CA THR A 134 27.13 -27.70 11.46
C THR A 134 26.77 -29.00 12.18
N GLN A 135 25.50 -29.19 12.55
CA GLN A 135 25.03 -30.43 13.18
C GLN A 135 25.09 -31.62 12.23
N LEU A 136 24.69 -31.45 10.96
CA LEU A 136 24.79 -32.47 9.91
C LEU A 136 26.24 -32.92 9.71
N ASN A 137 27.16 -31.98 9.51
CA ASN A 137 28.59 -32.27 9.37
C ASN A 137 29.17 -32.99 10.60
N ARG A 138 28.69 -32.64 11.80
CA ARG A 138 29.11 -33.32 13.04
C ARG A 138 28.60 -34.76 13.10
N ILE A 139 27.37 -35.02 12.66
CA ILE A 139 26.79 -36.37 12.62
C ILE A 139 27.54 -37.23 11.60
N GLU A 140 27.77 -36.70 10.39
CA GLU A 140 28.53 -37.36 9.33
C GLU A 140 29.93 -37.80 9.81
N LYS A 141 30.69 -36.89 10.44
CA LYS A 141 32.01 -37.21 11.01
C LYS A 141 31.97 -38.30 12.08
N ARG A 142 30.87 -38.45 12.83
CA ARG A 142 30.72 -39.51 13.84
C ARG A 142 30.39 -40.86 13.21
N LEU A 143 29.66 -40.86 12.09
CA LEU A 143 29.35 -42.08 11.34
C LEU A 143 30.59 -42.60 10.62
N LEU A 144 31.44 -41.73 10.07
CA LEU A 144 32.69 -42.10 9.37
C LEU A 144 33.82 -42.57 10.30
N LYS A 145 33.74 -42.32 11.61
CA LYS A 145 34.75 -42.73 12.61
C LYS A 145 34.48 -44.09 13.25
N LYS A 146 33.43 -44.78 12.80
CA LYS A 146 32.97 -46.07 13.32
C LYS A 146 33.19 -47.14 12.27
#